data_AF-A0A963AND7-F1
#
_entry.id   AF-A0A963AND7-F1
#
_cell.length_a   1.000
_cell.length_b   1.000
_cell.length_c   1.000
_cell.angle_alpha   90.00
_cell.angle_beta   90.00
_cell.angle_gamma   90.00
#
_symmetry.space_group_name_H-M   'P 1'
#
loop_
_entity.id
_entity.type
_entity.pdbx_description
1 polymer ?
#
loop_
_entity_poly.entity_id
_entity_poly.type
_entity_poly.pdbx_seq_one_letter_code
_entity_poly.pdbx_strand_id
1 'polypeptide(L)'
;MTPEEFDALAAQGYNRIPLMCEVLADLDTPLSVYLKLADARYSYLFESVQGGEKWGRYSIIGLPCQTLLRVDGHRVRVERAGKVLEECETQDPLAFIEDFQQRYRVAKHPDLP
;
A
#
# COMPACT_ATOMS: atom_id res chain seq x y z
N MET A 1 -16.22 -4.28 -10.17
CA MET A 1 -15.45 -5.35 -10.83
C MET A 1 -16.18 -6.65 -10.64
N THR A 2 -16.55 -7.34 -11.73
CA THR A 2 -17.07 -8.71 -11.67
C THR A 2 -15.94 -9.73 -11.60
N PRO A 3 -16.19 -10.99 -11.19
CA PRO A 3 -15.19 -12.05 -11.22
C PRO A 3 -14.53 -12.24 -12.59
N GLU A 4 -15.30 -12.14 -13.68
CA GLU A 4 -14.81 -12.32 -15.05
C GLU A 4 -13.84 -11.20 -15.46
N GLU A 5 -14.12 -9.95 -15.06
CA GLU A 5 -13.22 -8.81 -15.29
C GLU A 5 -11.91 -8.98 -14.51
N PHE A 6 -11.98 -9.48 -13.29
CA PHE A 6 -10.80 -9.79 -12.48
C PHE A 6 -9.94 -10.88 -13.13
N ASP A 7 -10.56 -11.97 -13.56
CA ASP A 7 -9.87 -13.08 -14.23
C ASP A 7 -9.24 -12.64 -15.56
N ALA A 8 -9.91 -11.78 -16.32
CA ALA A 8 -9.37 -11.20 -17.54
C ALA A 8 -8.13 -10.34 -17.28
N LEU A 9 -8.10 -9.55 -16.20
CA LEU A 9 -6.92 -8.78 -15.79
C LEU A 9 -5.80 -9.71 -15.30
N ALA A 10 -6.12 -10.75 -14.55
CA ALA A 10 -5.14 -11.73 -14.11
C ALA A 10 -4.48 -12.45 -15.31
N ALA A 11 -5.27 -12.84 -16.31
CA ALA A 11 -4.79 -13.47 -17.55
C ALA A 11 -3.89 -12.55 -18.38
N GLN A 12 -4.05 -11.22 -18.26
CA GLN A 12 -3.14 -10.25 -18.88
C GLN A 12 -1.81 -10.11 -18.14
N GLY A 13 -1.63 -10.79 -17.01
CA GLY A 13 -0.39 -10.82 -16.22
C GLY A 13 -0.30 -9.73 -15.14
N TYR A 14 -1.42 -9.10 -14.76
CA TYR A 14 -1.46 -8.22 -13.60
C TYR A 14 -1.42 -9.08 -12.32
N ASN A 15 -0.44 -8.84 -11.46
CA ASN A 15 -0.28 -9.58 -10.20
C ASN A 15 -0.74 -8.76 -8.98
N ARG A 16 -1.30 -7.58 -9.22
CA ARG A 16 -1.97 -6.75 -8.22
C ARG A 16 -3.17 -6.08 -8.87
N ILE A 17 -4.37 -6.56 -8.54
CA ILE A 17 -5.62 -6.04 -9.09
C ILE A 17 -6.40 -5.39 -7.93
N PRO A 18 -6.70 -4.08 -8.01
CA PRO A 18 -7.43 -3.39 -6.96
C PRO A 18 -8.92 -3.77 -6.99
N LEU A 19 -9.48 -4.04 -5.82
CA LEU A 19 -10.92 -4.18 -5.61
C LEU A 19 -11.38 -3.01 -4.75
N MET A 20 -12.48 -2.38 -5.14
CA MET A 20 -12.99 -1.16 -4.54
C MET A 20 -14.43 -1.33 -4.11
N CYS A 21 -14.75 -0.75 -2.95
CA CYS A 21 -16.10 -0.53 -2.48
C CYS A 21 -16.14 0.83 -1.80
N GLU A 22 -17.15 1.62 -2.13
CA GLU A 22 -17.45 2.87 -1.45
C GLU A 22 -18.53 2.65 -0.41
N VAL A 23 -18.32 3.23 0.77
CA VAL A 23 -19.24 3.13 1.91
C VAL A 23 -19.47 4.51 2.51
N LEU A 24 -20.68 4.73 3.04
CA LEU A 24 -20.99 5.96 3.79
C LEU A 24 -20.28 5.94 5.14
N ALA A 25 -19.59 7.03 5.47
CA ALA A 25 -18.79 7.17 6.68
C ALA A 25 -18.97 8.57 7.30
N ASP A 26 -20.15 9.18 7.15
CA ASP A 26 -20.42 10.58 7.49
C ASP A 26 -20.24 10.92 8.98
N LEU A 27 -20.25 9.90 9.84
CA LEU A 27 -20.04 10.02 11.29
C LEU A 27 -18.60 9.73 11.72
N ASP A 28 -17.74 9.38 10.77
CA ASP A 28 -16.36 9.01 11.01
C ASP A 28 -15.40 10.10 10.51
N THR A 29 -14.36 10.35 11.30
CA THR A 29 -13.20 11.14 10.88
C THR A 29 -12.11 10.19 10.41
N PRO A 30 -11.13 10.64 9.61
CA PRO A 30 -10.01 9.78 9.21
C PRO A 30 -9.32 9.10 10.40
N LEU A 31 -9.15 9.82 11.52
CA LEU A 31 -8.59 9.25 12.74
C LEU A 31 -9.49 8.15 13.34
N SER A 32 -10.81 8.35 13.41
CA SER A 32 -11.70 7.30 13.94
C SER A 32 -11.73 6.07 13.04
N VAL A 33 -11.66 6.22 11.71
CA VAL A 33 -11.53 5.10 10.77
C VAL A 33 -10.20 4.37 10.97
N TYR A 34 -9.08 5.08 11.09
CA TYR A 34 -7.78 4.47 11.36
C TYR A 34 -7.81 3.61 12.63
N LEU A 35 -8.37 4.16 13.72
CA LEU A 35 -8.47 3.43 15.00
C LEU A 35 -9.34 2.18 14.90
N LYS A 36 -10.40 2.20 14.08
CA LYS A 36 -11.30 1.06 13.88
C LYS A 36 -10.69 -0.03 12.99
N LEU A 37 -9.92 0.33 11.96
CA LEU A 37 -9.51 -0.60 10.90
C LEU A 37 -8.03 -0.97 10.90
N ALA A 38 -7.17 -0.10 11.43
CA ALA A 38 -5.75 -0.15 11.11
C ALA A 38 -4.81 -0.01 12.31
N ASP A 39 -5.29 0.21 13.54
CA ASP A 39 -4.46 0.44 14.74
C ASP A 39 -3.63 -0.78 15.18
N ALA A 40 -2.60 -1.09 14.39
CA ALA A 40 -1.71 -2.22 14.55
C ALA A 40 -0.36 -1.94 13.85
N ARG A 41 0.59 -2.85 14.03
CA ARG A 41 1.96 -2.63 13.52
C ARG A 41 1.97 -2.52 11.99
N TYR A 42 2.77 -1.56 11.49
CA TYR A 42 2.99 -1.29 10.06
C TYR A 42 1.75 -0.80 9.30
N SER A 43 0.76 -0.28 10.00
CA SER A 43 -0.25 0.59 9.40
C SER A 43 0.21 2.05 9.39
N TYR A 44 -0.53 2.90 8.67
CA TYR A 44 -0.28 4.34 8.65
C TYR A 44 -1.56 5.13 8.38
N LEU A 45 -1.55 6.40 8.78
CA LEU A 45 -2.52 7.41 8.42
C LEU A 45 -1.75 8.61 7.85
N PHE A 46 -2.00 8.95 6.59
CA PHE A 46 -1.49 10.16 5.96
C PHE A 46 -2.63 11.17 5.80
N GLU A 47 -2.42 12.36 6.35
CA GLU A 47 -3.32 13.50 6.18
C GLU A 47 -2.55 14.67 5.60
N SER A 48 -3.16 15.38 4.66
CA SER A 48 -2.58 16.58 4.08
C SER A 48 -3.24 17.82 4.68
N VAL A 49 -2.46 18.84 5.00
CA VAL A 49 -2.96 20.17 5.37
C VAL A 49 -2.42 21.16 4.35
N GLN A 50 -3.31 21.85 3.64
CA GLN A 50 -2.94 22.87 2.66
C GLN A 50 -3.21 24.26 3.25
N GLY A 51 -2.15 25.05 3.43
CA GLY A 51 -2.26 26.45 3.89
C GLY A 51 -2.66 26.64 5.35
N GLY A 52 -2.43 25.64 6.22
CA GLY A 52 -2.62 25.74 7.67
C GLY A 52 -4.06 25.63 8.18
N GLU A 53 -5.06 25.88 7.32
CA GLU A 53 -6.48 25.93 7.74
C GLU A 53 -7.41 24.98 6.98
N LYS A 54 -7.00 24.46 5.82
CA LYS A 54 -7.81 23.52 5.02
C LYS A 54 -7.18 22.14 4.99
N TRP A 55 -7.95 21.16 5.48
CA TRP A 55 -7.62 19.75 5.34
C TRP A 55 -7.67 19.38 3.85
N GLY A 56 -6.72 18.58 3.40
CA GLY A 56 -6.68 18.06 2.04
C GLY A 56 -7.94 17.24 1.74
N ARG A 57 -8.27 17.10 0.45
CA ARG A 57 -9.48 16.38 0.00
C ARG A 57 -9.50 14.91 0.43
N TYR A 58 -8.34 14.32 0.70
CA TYR A 58 -8.19 12.91 1.03
C TYR A 58 -7.27 12.71 2.24
N SER A 59 -7.63 11.75 3.08
CA SER A 59 -6.74 11.07 4.02
C SER A 59 -6.53 9.63 3.52
N ILE A 60 -5.30 9.12 3.63
CA ILE A 60 -4.94 7.79 3.15
C ILE A 60 -4.60 6.92 4.35
N ILE A 61 -5.35 5.82 4.52
CA ILE A 61 -5.11 4.84 5.58
C ILE A 61 -4.50 3.58 4.95
N GLY A 62 -3.30 3.24 5.39
CA GLY A 62 -2.66 1.97 5.11
C GLY A 62 -2.99 0.95 6.18
N LEU A 63 -3.58 -0.18 5.79
CA LEU A 63 -3.83 -1.31 6.69
C LEU A 63 -2.52 -2.02 7.05
N PRO A 64 -2.48 -2.80 8.15
CA PRO A 64 -1.29 -3.56 8.54
C PRO A 64 -0.74 -4.40 7.40
N CYS A 65 0.50 -4.11 6.99
CA CYS A 65 1.13 -4.82 5.90
C CYS A 65 1.84 -6.09 6.40
N GLN A 66 1.78 -7.15 5.59
CA GLN A 66 2.50 -8.40 5.89
C GLN A 66 3.90 -8.43 5.30
N THR A 67 4.16 -7.67 4.24
CA THR A 67 5.46 -7.63 3.56
C THR A 67 6.19 -6.35 3.92
N LEU A 68 7.43 -6.48 4.37
CA LEU A 68 8.29 -5.37 4.78
C LEU A 68 9.58 -5.43 3.98
N LEU A 69 9.96 -4.30 3.38
CA LEU A 69 11.32 -4.09 2.87
C LEU A 69 12.05 -3.21 3.88
N ARG A 70 13.14 -3.72 4.44
CA ARG A 70 13.97 -3.05 5.45
C ARG A 70 15.34 -2.80 4.87
N VAL A 71 15.89 -1.61 5.13
CA VAL A 71 17.25 -1.23 4.76
C VAL A 71 17.99 -0.79 6.02
N ASP A 72 19.04 -1.52 6.38
CA ASP A 72 19.97 -1.19 7.46
C ASP A 72 21.36 -0.94 6.85
N GLY A 73 21.70 0.31 6.57
CA GLY A 73 22.92 0.64 5.83
C GLY A 73 22.91 0.06 4.41
N HIS A 74 23.82 -0.87 4.13
CA HIS A 74 23.90 -1.59 2.85
C HIS A 74 23.13 -2.91 2.84
N ARG A 75 22.58 -3.34 3.97
CA ARG A 75 21.83 -4.59 4.06
C ARG A 75 20.36 -4.34 3.78
N VAL A 76 19.82 -5.02 2.78
CA VAL A 76 18.40 -4.99 2.44
C VAL A 76 17.76 -6.33 2.76
N ARG A 77 16.57 -6.30 3.34
CA ARG A 77 15.81 -7.49 3.71
C ARG A 77 14.35 -7.35 3.34
N VAL A 78 13.80 -8.34 2.66
CA VAL A 78 12.37 -8.48 2.42
C VAL A 78 11.81 -9.56 3.34
N GLU A 79 10.90 -9.16 4.22
CA GLU A 79 10.22 -10.04 5.17
C GLU A 79 8.76 -10.19 4.77
N ARG A 80 8.16 -11.38 4.96
CA ARG A 80 6.71 -11.59 4.88
C ARG A 80 6.22 -12.36 6.08
N ALA A 81 5.24 -11.79 6.79
CA ALA A 81 4.69 -12.36 8.03
C ALA A 81 5.80 -12.78 9.03
N GLY A 82 6.82 -11.91 9.18
CA GLY A 82 7.96 -12.12 10.07
C GLY A 82 9.02 -13.11 9.58
N LYS A 83 8.86 -13.71 8.39
CA LYS A 83 9.88 -14.60 7.78
C LYS A 83 10.67 -13.85 6.73
N VAL A 84 12.00 -13.95 6.78
CA VAL A 84 12.88 -13.41 5.74
C VAL A 84 12.70 -14.22 4.45
N LEU A 85 12.33 -13.55 3.37
CA LEU A 85 12.21 -14.15 2.03
C LEU A 85 13.45 -13.89 1.18
N GLU A 86 14.06 -12.72 1.36
CA GLU A 86 15.24 -12.26 0.62
C GLU A 86 16.08 -11.38 1.53
N GLU A 87 17.39 -11.54 1.49
CA GLU A 87 18.33 -10.69 2.18
C GLU A 87 19.60 -10.58 1.34
N CYS A 88 20.10 -9.36 1.15
CA CYS A 88 21.33 -9.11 0.40
C CYS A 88 22.04 -7.86 0.91
N GLU A 89 23.32 -7.75 0.57
CA GLU A 89 24.04 -6.48 0.65
C GLU A 89 24.04 -5.79 -0.72
N THR A 90 23.84 -4.48 -0.74
CA THR A 90 23.86 -3.66 -1.95
C THR A 90 24.55 -2.31 -1.67
N GLN A 91 25.30 -1.84 -2.66
CA GLN A 91 25.87 -0.50 -2.64
C GLN A 91 24.83 0.58 -2.90
N ASP A 92 23.71 0.22 -3.55
CA ASP A 92 22.58 1.11 -3.84
C ASP A 92 21.25 0.50 -3.39
N PRO A 93 20.78 0.83 -2.16
CA PRO A 93 19.49 0.36 -1.67
C PRO A 93 18.28 0.97 -2.40
N LEU A 94 18.43 2.16 -3.00
CA LEU A 94 17.33 2.81 -3.72
C LEU A 94 17.06 2.08 -5.04
N ALA A 95 18.12 1.72 -5.77
CA ALA A 95 18.01 0.87 -6.96
C ALA A 95 17.31 -0.46 -6.63
N PHE A 96 17.65 -1.09 -5.50
CA PHE A 96 16.95 -2.31 -5.06
C PHE A 96 15.45 -2.06 -4.82
N ILE A 97 15.08 -0.93 -4.19
CA ILE A 97 13.67 -0.58 -3.93
C ILE A 97 12.92 -0.38 -5.26
N GLU A 98 13.53 0.27 -6.24
CA GLU A 98 12.97 0.43 -7.59
C GLU A 98 12.75 -0.92 -8.27
N ASP A 99 13.75 -1.80 -8.27
CA ASP A 99 13.64 -3.15 -8.81
C ASP A 99 12.57 -3.97 -8.08
N PHE A 100 12.49 -3.84 -6.76
CA PHE A 100 11.45 -4.48 -5.97
C PHE A 100 10.05 -3.98 -6.34
N GLN A 101 9.89 -2.68 -6.57
CA GLN A 101 8.62 -2.10 -7.01
C GLN A 101 8.18 -2.66 -8.38
N GLN A 102 9.13 -2.86 -9.30
CA GLN A 102 8.87 -3.42 -10.63
C GLN A 102 8.34 -4.86 -10.60
N ARG A 103 8.52 -5.58 -9.48
CA ARG A 103 7.91 -6.92 -9.29
C ARG A 103 6.38 -6.86 -9.27
N TYR A 104 5.78 -5.69 -9.04
CA TYR A 104 4.33 -5.52 -9.05
C TYR A 104 3.86 -4.87 -10.35
N ARG A 105 3.02 -5.61 -11.08
CA ARG A 105 2.27 -5.09 -12.21
C ARG A 105 0.83 -4.84 -11.76
N VAL A 106 0.55 -3.58 -11.44
CA VAL A 106 -0.74 -3.14 -10.89
C VAL A 106 -1.72 -2.82 -12.01
N ALA A 107 -2.91 -3.41 -11.97
CA ALA A 107 -4.00 -3.04 -12.89
C ALA A 107 -4.51 -1.64 -12.53
N LYS A 108 -4.66 -0.77 -13.54
CA LYS A 108 -5.26 0.54 -13.36
C LYS A 108 -6.77 0.42 -13.35
N HIS A 109 -7.41 1.08 -12.40
CA HIS A 109 -8.87 1.21 -12.34
C HIS A 109 -9.20 2.70 -12.42
N PRO A 110 -10.07 3.13 -13.35
CA PRO A 110 -10.30 4.55 -13.64
C PRO A 110 -10.84 5.33 -12.44
N ASP A 111 -11.61 4.68 -11.58
CA ASP A 111 -12.25 5.31 -10.42
C ASP A 111 -11.40 5.27 -9.15
N LEU A 112 -10.13 4.83 -9.21
CA LEU A 112 -9.25 4.92 -8.05
C LEU A 112 -8.94 6.39 -7.70
N PRO A 113 -8.83 6.72 -6.39
CA PRO A 113 -8.43 8.05 -5.94
C PRO A 113 -7.07 8.53 -6.47
#